data_AF-X6MWC2-F1
#
_entry.id   AF-X6MWC2-F1
#
_cell.length_a   1.000
_cell.length_b   1.000
_cell.length_c   1.000
_cell.angle_alpha   90.00
_cell.angle_beta   90.00
_cell.angle_gamma   90.00
#
_symmetry.space_group_name_H-M   'P 1'
#
loop_
_entity.id
_entity.type
_entity.pdbx_description
1 polymer ?
#
loop_
_entity_poly.entity_id
_entity_poly.type
_entity_poly.pdbx_seq_one_letter_code
_entity_poly.pdbx_strand_id
1 'polypeptide(L)'
;MTSKSIPLLINKEGAKTKQLKVMVLGAGHEVGRSCIVVQFCERKTVMFDCGVHMGRTDEKKFPDFDMLAQINKQAKSMNEIVDVVCISHFHLDHIGALPYFTEHLNYSNPILASHPTKYVSPLLLQDYCLIANKGNLTTKMSLGTTETDARRGAMEYTIEDIESCMKKVQGVSLEERVTLFANTKDEMIIECYYAGHVLGAVMFYIRMPHYDNVSVLYTGDYNMTSDRHLGSAKVPSNLQCDLLITESTYATMIRESRQVRERNLLTKIYECVISNKGKVLIPVFALGRAQELMLLLEEYWKRMNLSHVPILF
;
A
#
# COMPACT_ATOMS: atom_id res chain seq x y z
N MET A 1 15.82 -17.69 10.78
CA MET A 1 16.91 -16.80 10.30
C MET A 1 16.34 -15.39 10.25
N THR A 2 16.58 -14.57 11.27
CA THR A 2 16.26 -13.14 11.23
C THR A 2 17.24 -12.49 10.26
N SER A 3 16.80 -12.17 9.05
CA SER A 3 17.59 -11.31 8.16
C SER A 3 17.70 -9.97 8.87
N LYS A 4 18.85 -9.71 9.50
CA LYS A 4 19.21 -8.33 9.85
C LYS A 4 19.32 -7.60 8.52
N SER A 5 18.26 -6.92 8.09
CA SER A 5 18.29 -6.07 6.91
C SER A 5 19.29 -4.95 7.23
N ILE A 6 20.48 -5.06 6.63
CA ILE A 6 21.49 -4.02 6.75
C ILE A 6 20.95 -2.83 5.97
N PRO A 7 20.92 -1.61 6.56
CA PRO A 7 20.44 -0.45 5.86
C PRO A 7 21.31 -0.19 4.62
N LEU A 8 20.67 0.02 3.47
CA LEU A 8 21.35 0.33 2.21
C LEU A 8 21.75 1.81 2.25
N LEU A 9 23.04 2.09 2.05
CA LEU A 9 23.58 3.45 1.98
C LEU A 9 23.82 3.82 0.53
N ILE A 10 23.27 4.95 0.11
CA ILE A 10 23.36 5.44 -1.27
C ILE A 10 23.93 6.85 -1.25
N ASN A 11 25.01 7.05 -2.02
CA ASN A 11 25.72 8.31 -2.17
C ASN A 11 25.83 8.65 -3.65
N LYS A 12 25.61 9.91 -4.01
CA LYS A 12 26.07 10.42 -5.31
C LYS A 12 27.59 10.35 -5.40
N GLU A 13 28.11 10.06 -6.60
CA GLU A 13 29.54 10.17 -6.87
C GLU A 13 30.02 11.59 -6.54
N GLY A 14 31.09 11.69 -5.75
CA GLY A 14 31.65 12.97 -5.30
C GLY A 14 30.94 13.64 -4.12
N ALA A 15 29.85 13.07 -3.59
CA ALA A 15 29.17 13.61 -2.42
C ALA A 15 30.03 13.47 -1.15
N LYS A 16 30.18 14.58 -0.41
CA LYS A 16 30.95 14.60 0.86
C LYS A 16 30.18 14.00 2.04
N THR A 17 28.86 13.89 1.95
CA THR A 17 27.97 13.38 3.00
C THR A 17 27.10 12.26 2.47
N LYS A 18 26.68 11.36 3.36
CA LYS A 18 25.76 10.29 3.00
C LYS A 18 24.40 10.87 2.63
N GLN A 19 23.87 10.47 1.48
CA GLN A 19 22.67 11.11 0.95
C GLN A 19 21.39 10.38 1.31
N LEU A 20 21.37 9.05 1.21
CA LEU A 20 20.18 8.25 1.52
C LEU A 20 20.55 7.00 2.32
N LYS A 21 19.76 6.70 3.34
CA LYS A 21 19.80 5.43 4.09
C LYS A 21 18.43 4.78 4.03
N VAL A 22 18.35 3.60 3.42
CA VAL A 22 17.11 2.83 3.24
C VAL A 22 17.04 1.70 4.26
N MET A 23 15.91 1.56 4.92
CA MET A 23 15.57 0.43 5.79
C MET A 23 14.28 -0.20 5.30
N VAL A 24 14.33 -1.51 5.10
CA VAL A 24 13.17 -2.30 4.68
C VAL A 24 12.60 -2.98 5.91
N LEU A 25 11.44 -2.51 6.36
CA LEU A 25 10.74 -3.00 7.56
C LEU A 25 9.71 -4.08 7.19
N GLY A 26 9.26 -4.09 5.94
CA GLY A 26 8.40 -5.12 5.34
C GLY A 26 8.41 -5.05 3.82
N ALA A 27 7.79 -6.04 3.15
CA ALA A 27 7.88 -6.29 1.70
C ALA A 27 9.32 -6.51 1.16
N GLY A 28 10.29 -6.76 2.04
CA GLY A 28 11.63 -7.20 1.66
C GLY A 28 11.65 -8.71 1.41
N HIS A 29 11.77 -9.12 0.14
CA HIS A 29 11.70 -10.52 -0.28
C HIS A 29 10.36 -11.22 0.01
N GLU A 30 9.27 -10.47 0.09
CA GLU A 30 7.91 -11.00 0.29
C GLU A 30 6.86 -10.02 -0.27
N VAL A 31 5.61 -10.48 -0.39
CA VAL A 31 4.45 -9.64 -0.71
C VAL A 31 3.58 -9.53 0.54
N GLY A 32 3.27 -8.30 0.96
CA GLY A 32 2.58 -8.03 2.21
C GLY A 32 3.37 -7.11 3.13
N ARG A 33 2.67 -6.46 4.07
CA ARG A 33 3.25 -5.58 5.10
C ARG A 33 4.24 -4.54 4.58
N SER A 34 3.95 -3.95 3.42
CA SER A 34 4.82 -2.96 2.77
C SER A 34 5.11 -1.81 3.72
N CYS A 35 6.41 -1.58 3.96
CA CYS A 35 6.91 -0.51 4.80
C CYS A 35 8.40 -0.32 4.53
N ILE A 36 8.73 0.79 3.88
CA ILE A 36 10.11 1.14 3.53
C ILE A 36 10.41 2.53 4.08
N VAL A 37 11.49 2.64 4.84
CA VAL A 37 11.88 3.89 5.48
C VAL A 37 13.15 4.42 4.83
N VAL A 38 13.14 5.68 4.41
CA VAL A 38 14.28 6.35 3.81
C VAL A 38 14.65 7.57 4.63
N GLN A 39 15.87 7.57 5.17
CA GLN A 39 16.46 8.72 5.82
C GLN A 39 17.31 9.50 4.81
N PHE A 40 16.92 10.75 4.57
CA PHE A 40 17.60 11.72 3.73
C PHE A 40 18.64 12.49 4.54
N CYS A 41 19.89 12.46 4.08
CA CYS A 41 21.03 13.23 4.57
C CYS A 41 21.28 13.11 6.09
N GLU A 42 20.88 12.00 6.73
CA GLU A 42 20.89 11.82 8.19
C GLU A 42 20.07 12.90 8.96
N ARG A 43 19.07 13.49 8.29
CA ARG A 43 18.32 14.65 8.78
C ARG A 43 16.82 14.37 8.83
N LYS A 44 16.24 13.97 7.70
CA LYS A 44 14.78 13.78 7.54
C LYS A 44 14.45 12.35 7.17
N THR A 45 13.41 11.79 7.77
CA THR A 45 13.04 10.39 7.58
C THR A 45 11.62 10.30 7.03
N VAL A 46 11.49 9.64 5.88
CA VAL A 46 10.20 9.34 5.25
C VAL A 46 9.91 7.85 5.39
N MET A 47 8.69 7.51 5.78
CA MET A 47 8.17 6.15 5.73
C MET A 47 7.18 6.01 4.57
N PHE A 48 7.45 5.08 3.66
CA PHE A 48 6.60 4.74 2.54
C PHE A 48 5.79 3.48 2.88
N ASP A 49 4.48 3.63 2.83
CA ASP A 49 3.48 2.63 3.22
C ASP A 49 3.61 2.11 4.67
N CYS A 50 2.52 1.56 5.18
CA CYS A 50 2.40 0.97 6.50
C CYS A 50 1.38 -0.18 6.44
N GLY A 51 1.77 -1.28 5.80
CA GLY A 51 0.88 -2.39 5.49
C GLY A 51 0.79 -3.49 6.54
N VAL A 52 -0.15 -4.41 6.34
CA VAL A 52 -0.23 -5.69 7.07
C VAL A 52 -0.06 -6.87 6.11
N HIS A 53 0.51 -7.98 6.59
CA HIS A 53 0.61 -9.21 5.83
C HIS A 53 -0.63 -10.08 6.06
N MET A 54 -1.54 -10.08 5.08
CA MET A 54 -2.85 -10.75 5.17
C MET A 54 -2.79 -12.27 5.41
N GLY A 55 -1.71 -12.93 4.99
CA GLY A 55 -1.51 -14.37 5.20
C GLY A 55 -0.92 -14.76 6.56
N ARG A 56 -0.66 -13.81 7.47
CA ARG A 56 -0.04 -14.05 8.77
C ARG A 56 -0.99 -13.67 9.91
N THR A 57 -0.98 -14.49 10.95
CA THR A 57 -1.76 -14.26 12.18
C THR A 57 -0.88 -14.01 13.40
N ASP A 58 0.44 -14.14 13.26
CA ASP A 58 1.43 -13.82 14.29
C ASP A 58 1.81 -12.33 14.28
N GLU A 59 2.61 -11.89 15.25
CA GLU A 59 3.09 -10.51 15.35
C GLU A 59 3.84 -10.05 14.09
N LYS A 60 4.41 -10.98 13.32
CA LYS A 60 5.08 -10.72 12.03
C LYS A 60 4.12 -10.29 10.92
N LYS A 61 2.80 -10.23 11.18
CA LYS A 61 1.84 -9.59 10.29
C LYS A 61 2.16 -8.12 10.07
N PHE A 62 2.79 -7.45 11.05
CA PHE A 62 3.17 -6.05 10.95
C PHE A 62 4.62 -5.88 10.44
N PRO A 63 4.95 -4.67 9.94
CA PRO A 63 6.33 -4.28 9.70
C PRO A 63 7.17 -4.37 10.98
N ASP A 64 8.47 -4.59 10.83
CA ASP A 64 9.40 -4.64 11.95
C ASP A 64 9.70 -3.23 12.47
N PHE A 65 8.78 -2.66 13.26
CA PHE A 65 8.89 -1.31 13.80
C PHE A 65 10.05 -1.14 14.80
N ASP A 66 10.53 -2.22 15.42
CA ASP A 66 11.69 -2.18 16.33
C ASP A 66 12.96 -1.70 15.60
N MET A 67 13.03 -1.92 14.28
CA MET A 67 14.13 -1.42 13.45
C MET A 67 14.21 0.12 13.41
N LEU A 68 13.12 0.84 13.66
CA LEU A 68 13.10 2.30 13.68
C LEU A 68 14.03 2.87 14.75
N ALA A 69 14.24 2.16 15.86
CA ALA A 69 15.18 2.57 16.91
C ALA A 69 16.64 2.66 16.40
N GLN A 70 16.97 2.03 15.27
CA GLN A 70 18.31 2.13 14.64
C GLN A 70 18.54 3.46 13.92
N ILE A 71 17.50 4.25 13.68
CA ILE A 71 17.56 5.58 13.06
C ILE A 71 17.99 6.60 14.12
N ASN A 72 17.32 6.58 15.26
CA ASN A 72 17.62 7.44 16.40
C ASN A 72 17.40 6.67 17.71
N LYS A 73 18.48 6.16 18.30
CA LYS A 73 18.45 5.36 19.54
C LYS A 73 18.01 6.16 20.77
N GLN A 74 18.08 7.49 20.70
CA GLN A 74 17.71 8.39 21.78
C GLN A 74 16.26 8.90 21.64
N ALA A 75 15.59 8.55 20.54
CA ALA A 75 14.23 8.99 20.29
C ALA A 75 13.28 8.48 21.38
N LYS A 76 12.45 9.38 21.90
CA LYS A 76 11.44 9.05 22.91
C LYS A 76 10.07 8.75 22.31
N SER A 77 9.90 9.07 21.03
CA SER A 77 8.64 8.90 20.30
C SER A 77 8.89 8.58 18.83
N MET A 78 7.92 7.96 18.16
CA MET A 78 7.99 7.71 16.72
C MET A 78 8.08 9.01 15.91
N ASN A 79 7.53 10.11 16.43
CA ASN A 79 7.60 11.43 15.79
C ASN A 79 9.03 12.01 15.73
N GLU A 80 9.93 11.58 16.61
CA GLU A 80 11.35 11.97 16.57
C GLU A 80 12.17 11.10 15.58
N ILE A 81 11.56 10.04 15.06
CA ILE A 81 12.20 9.09 14.15
C ILE A 81 11.73 9.29 12.72
N VAL A 82 10.41 9.39 12.53
CA VAL A 82 9.73 9.51 11.22
C VAL A 82 9.12 10.89 11.11
N ASP A 83 9.52 11.67 10.10
CA ASP A 83 9.02 13.03 9.86
C ASP A 83 7.70 13.03 9.09
N VAL A 84 7.50 12.06 8.19
CA VAL A 84 6.31 11.95 7.35
C VAL A 84 6.07 10.50 6.92
N VAL A 85 4.80 10.10 6.85
CA VAL A 85 4.36 8.83 6.27
C VAL A 85 3.66 9.11 4.94
N CYS A 86 4.00 8.38 3.89
CA CYS A 86 3.40 8.49 2.56
C CYS A 86 2.73 7.16 2.19
N ILE A 87 1.41 7.15 2.01
CA ILE A 87 0.61 5.96 1.68
C ILE A 87 0.25 5.97 0.19
N SER A 88 0.76 5.00 -0.56
CA SER A 88 0.62 4.89 -2.02
C SER A 88 -0.82 4.60 -2.43
N HIS A 89 -1.46 3.64 -1.77
CA HIS A 89 -2.83 3.23 -2.08
C HIS A 89 -3.49 2.48 -0.91
N PHE A 90 -4.78 2.15 -1.08
CA PHE A 90 -5.65 1.72 0.01
C PHE A 90 -5.60 0.22 0.33
N HIS A 91 -4.81 -0.60 -0.38
CA HIS A 91 -4.75 -2.02 -0.08
C HIS A 91 -4.16 -2.26 1.31
N LEU A 92 -4.60 -3.34 1.97
CA LEU A 92 -4.25 -3.63 3.36
C LEU A 92 -2.76 -3.89 3.54
N ASP A 93 -2.09 -4.45 2.55
CA ASP A 93 -0.64 -4.60 2.52
C ASP A 93 0.14 -3.29 2.33
N HIS A 94 -0.54 -2.15 2.18
CA HIS A 94 0.07 -0.82 2.11
C HIS A 94 -0.42 0.15 3.20
N ILE A 95 -1.62 -0.05 3.77
CA ILE A 95 -2.17 0.83 4.83
C ILE A 95 -2.62 0.09 6.09
N GLY A 96 -2.69 -1.24 6.07
CA GLY A 96 -3.30 -2.05 7.12
C GLY A 96 -2.68 -1.95 8.51
N ALA A 97 -1.41 -1.55 8.63
CA ALA A 97 -0.76 -1.33 9.92
C ALA A 97 -0.77 0.14 10.36
N LEU A 98 -1.30 1.06 9.54
CA LEU A 98 -1.29 2.49 9.84
C LEU A 98 -2.04 2.82 11.15
N PRO A 99 -3.25 2.29 11.44
CA PRO A 99 -3.93 2.58 12.71
C PRO A 99 -3.14 2.10 13.92
N TYR A 100 -2.47 0.96 13.82
CA TYR A 100 -1.56 0.47 14.85
C TYR A 100 -0.40 1.45 15.08
N PHE A 101 0.26 1.85 13.99
CA PHE A 101 1.38 2.77 14.04
C PHE A 101 1.00 4.15 14.63
N THR A 102 -0.19 4.66 14.33
CA THR A 102 -0.62 5.97 14.81
C THR A 102 -1.13 5.94 16.25
N GLU A 103 -1.99 4.99 16.60
CA GLU A 103 -2.66 5.00 17.92
C GLU A 103 -1.91 4.21 19.00
N HIS A 104 -1.21 3.13 18.64
CA HIS A 104 -0.49 2.31 19.63
C HIS A 104 0.97 2.72 19.76
N LEU A 105 1.61 3.14 18.66
CA LEU A 105 2.98 3.67 18.68
C LEU A 105 3.04 5.20 18.78
N ASN A 106 1.90 5.86 18.97
CA ASN A 106 1.76 7.30 19.24
C ASN A 106 2.41 8.20 18.16
N TYR A 107 2.30 7.80 16.89
CA TYR A 107 2.69 8.65 15.77
C TYR A 107 1.60 9.68 15.43
N SER A 108 2.00 10.94 15.24
CA SER A 108 1.11 12.07 14.95
C SER A 108 1.68 13.09 13.97
N ASN A 109 2.90 12.87 13.46
CA ASN A 109 3.46 13.67 12.37
C ASN A 109 2.64 13.52 11.07
N PRO A 110 2.88 14.35 10.03
CA PRO A 110 2.10 14.31 8.80
C PRO A 110 2.01 12.92 8.17
N ILE A 111 0.82 12.60 7.64
CA ILE A 111 0.54 11.40 6.86
C ILE A 111 -0.09 11.86 5.54
N LEU A 112 0.52 11.52 4.41
CA LEU A 112 0.07 11.91 3.08
C LEU A 112 -0.49 10.71 2.34
N ALA A 113 -1.65 10.87 1.73
CA ALA A 113 -2.25 9.91 0.82
C ALA A 113 -3.06 10.66 -0.23
N SER A 114 -3.32 10.06 -1.39
CA SER A 114 -4.23 10.69 -2.34
C SER A 114 -5.63 10.86 -1.74
N HIS A 115 -6.40 11.84 -2.24
CA HIS A 115 -7.79 11.98 -1.80
C HIS A 115 -8.60 10.68 -1.88
N PRO A 116 -8.64 9.95 -3.02
CA PRO A 116 -9.39 8.70 -3.07
C PRO A 116 -8.87 7.64 -2.09
N THR A 117 -7.55 7.50 -1.92
CA THR A 117 -6.97 6.57 -0.94
C THR A 117 -7.43 6.92 0.48
N LYS A 118 -7.40 8.20 0.86
CA LYS A 118 -7.90 8.65 2.18
C LYS A 118 -9.38 8.30 2.40
N TYR A 119 -10.23 8.43 1.38
CA TYR A 119 -11.67 8.16 1.53
C TYR A 119 -12.03 6.67 1.47
N VAL A 120 -11.26 5.87 0.74
CA VAL A 120 -11.53 4.44 0.56
C VAL A 120 -10.95 3.60 1.70
N SER A 121 -9.81 4.00 2.25
CA SER A 121 -9.10 3.21 3.27
C SER A 121 -9.92 2.87 4.51
N PRO A 122 -10.75 3.77 5.09
CA PRO A 122 -11.57 3.44 6.26
C PRO A 122 -12.48 2.22 6.02
N LEU A 123 -13.04 2.08 4.82
CA LEU A 123 -13.93 0.97 4.47
C LEU A 123 -13.18 -0.37 4.51
N LEU A 124 -12.00 -0.43 3.92
CA LEU A 124 -11.18 -1.65 3.89
C LEU A 124 -10.62 -1.99 5.27
N LEU A 125 -10.18 -0.98 6.04
CA LEU A 125 -9.68 -1.17 7.39
C LEU A 125 -10.77 -1.67 8.33
N GLN A 126 -12.00 -1.13 8.21
CA GLN A 126 -13.15 -1.56 9.00
C GLN A 126 -13.58 -2.98 8.64
N ASP A 127 -13.66 -3.32 7.35
CA ASP A 127 -14.00 -4.68 6.90
C ASP A 127 -12.96 -5.69 7.41
N TYR A 128 -11.66 -5.35 7.29
CA TYR A 128 -10.59 -6.15 7.84
C TYR A 128 -10.73 -6.36 9.36
N CYS A 129 -11.06 -5.31 10.11
CA CYS A 129 -11.31 -5.37 11.55
C CYS A 129 -12.49 -6.28 11.91
N LEU A 130 -13.60 -6.16 11.19
CA LEU A 130 -14.78 -7.00 11.39
C LEU A 130 -14.50 -8.47 11.08
N ILE A 131 -13.80 -8.77 9.99
CA ILE A 131 -13.47 -10.15 9.59
C ILE A 131 -12.52 -10.79 10.60
N ALA A 132 -11.46 -10.08 10.99
CA ALA A 132 -10.51 -10.59 11.98
C ALA A 132 -11.19 -10.85 13.33
N ASN A 133 -12.06 -9.96 13.78
CA ASN A 133 -12.81 -10.14 15.03
C ASN A 133 -13.82 -11.31 14.95
N LYS A 134 -14.47 -11.52 13.79
CA LYS A 134 -15.36 -12.68 13.56
C LYS A 134 -14.59 -13.99 13.49
N GLY A 135 -13.44 -14.02 12.81
CA GLY A 135 -12.56 -15.21 12.76
C GLY A 135 -12.09 -15.64 14.15
N ASN A 136 -11.86 -14.68 15.04
CA ASN A 136 -11.54 -14.94 16.45
C ASN A 136 -12.74 -15.52 17.22
N LEU A 137 -13.98 -15.10 16.93
CA LEU A 137 -15.20 -15.66 17.53
C LEU A 137 -15.48 -17.10 17.09
N THR A 138 -15.29 -17.43 15.80
CA THR A 138 -15.46 -18.81 15.31
C THR A 138 -14.38 -19.75 15.86
N THR A 139 -13.14 -19.26 15.99
CA THR A 139 -12.03 -20.02 16.58
C THR A 139 -12.26 -20.28 18.08
N LYS A 140 -12.84 -19.32 18.82
CA LYS A 140 -13.26 -19.48 20.23
C LYS A 140 -14.25 -20.63 20.43
N MET A 141 -15.20 -20.81 19.49
CA MET A 141 -16.19 -21.90 19.58
C MET A 141 -15.61 -23.27 19.27
N SER A 142 -14.57 -23.37 18.44
CA SER A 142 -14.00 -24.65 18.01
C SER A 142 -12.87 -25.19 18.89
N LEU A 143 -12.15 -24.32 19.62
CA LEU A 143 -10.92 -24.72 20.31
C LEU A 143 -10.98 -24.65 21.84
N GLY A 144 -12.08 -24.20 22.46
CA GLY A 144 -12.22 -24.22 23.93
C GLY A 144 -11.11 -23.48 24.70
N THR A 145 -10.42 -22.55 24.05
CA THR A 145 -9.27 -21.83 24.62
C THR A 145 -9.72 -20.70 25.54
N THR A 146 -9.06 -20.59 26.70
CA THR A 146 -9.30 -19.57 27.72
C THR A 146 -8.99 -18.14 27.22
N GLU A 147 -9.61 -17.14 27.85
CA GLU A 147 -9.56 -15.70 27.50
C GLU A 147 -8.14 -15.11 27.36
N THR A 148 -7.13 -15.77 27.91
CA THR A 148 -5.75 -15.30 27.99
C THR A 148 -4.96 -15.44 26.68
N ASP A 149 -5.22 -16.47 25.87
CA ASP A 149 -4.56 -16.64 24.56
C ASP A 149 -5.26 -15.83 23.44
N ALA A 150 -6.53 -15.47 23.65
CA ALA A 150 -7.34 -14.73 22.69
C ALA A 150 -6.88 -13.27 22.49
N ARG A 151 -6.09 -12.69 23.41
CA ARG A 151 -5.55 -11.33 23.27
C ARG A 151 -4.35 -11.25 22.32
N ARG A 152 -3.68 -12.37 22.02
CA ARG A 152 -2.50 -12.40 21.14
C ARG A 152 -2.84 -12.48 19.64
N GLY A 153 -4.06 -12.88 19.29
CA GLY A 153 -4.57 -12.93 17.91
C GLY A 153 -5.66 -11.90 17.60
N ALA A 154 -6.06 -11.10 18.59
CA ALA A 154 -6.99 -10.00 18.38
C ALA A 154 -6.34 -8.96 17.46
N MET A 155 -7.14 -8.36 16.58
CA MET A 155 -6.71 -7.11 15.97
C MET A 155 -6.29 -6.14 17.06
N GLU A 156 -5.11 -5.57 16.90
CA GLU A 156 -4.53 -4.72 17.92
C GLU A 156 -5.14 -3.32 17.91
N TYR A 157 -5.93 -2.95 16.89
CA TYR A 157 -6.63 -1.67 16.80
C TYR A 157 -8.13 -1.84 16.55
N THR A 158 -8.89 -0.85 17.02
CA THR A 158 -10.36 -0.77 17.01
C THR A 158 -10.89 0.07 15.85
N ILE A 159 -12.21 0.16 15.70
CA ILE A 159 -12.84 1.05 14.71
C ILE A 159 -12.57 2.52 15.09
N GLU A 160 -12.59 2.82 16.38
CA GLU A 160 -12.26 4.14 16.94
C GLU A 160 -10.81 4.54 16.61
N ASP A 161 -9.88 3.58 16.64
CA ASP A 161 -8.49 3.82 16.24
C ASP A 161 -8.38 4.11 14.74
N ILE A 162 -9.14 3.40 13.90
CA ILE A 162 -9.21 3.69 12.45
C ILE A 162 -9.72 5.12 12.23
N GLU A 163 -10.82 5.52 12.88
CA GLU A 163 -11.36 6.87 12.73
C GLU A 163 -10.38 7.95 13.18
N SER A 164 -9.67 7.71 14.29
CA SER A 164 -8.67 8.64 14.83
C SER A 164 -7.45 8.74 13.93
N CYS A 165 -6.96 7.61 13.41
CA CYS A 165 -5.89 7.52 12.43
C CYS A 165 -6.23 8.30 11.16
N MET A 166 -7.40 8.06 10.57
CA MET A 166 -7.79 8.64 9.29
C MET A 166 -8.06 10.16 9.35
N LYS A 167 -8.34 10.71 10.54
CA LYS A 167 -8.37 12.18 10.77
C LYS A 167 -6.98 12.82 10.63
N LYS A 168 -5.90 12.09 10.92
CA LYS A 168 -4.51 12.55 10.80
C LYS A 168 -4.02 12.54 9.34
N VAL A 169 -4.66 11.74 8.47
CA VAL A 169 -4.29 11.62 7.05
C VAL A 169 -4.68 12.87 6.27
N GLN A 170 -3.73 13.45 5.54
CA GLN A 170 -3.92 14.58 4.65
C GLN A 170 -4.06 14.07 3.21
N GLY A 171 -5.12 14.52 2.54
CA GLY A 171 -5.37 14.19 1.14
C GLY A 171 -4.55 15.10 0.25
N VAL A 172 -3.86 14.53 -0.73
CA VAL A 172 -3.11 15.27 -1.76
C VAL A 172 -3.62 14.93 -3.15
N SER A 173 -3.50 15.89 -4.07
CA SER A 173 -3.87 15.72 -5.47
C SER A 173 -2.69 15.27 -6.33
N LEU A 174 -2.99 14.73 -7.51
CA LEU A 174 -1.96 14.41 -8.49
C LEU A 174 -1.23 15.69 -8.92
N GLU A 175 0.09 15.59 -9.05
CA GLU A 175 0.99 16.69 -9.43
C GLU A 175 0.99 17.88 -8.45
N GLU A 176 0.29 17.77 -7.32
CA GLU A 176 0.38 18.72 -6.22
C GLU A 176 1.74 18.61 -5.54
N ARG A 177 2.33 19.77 -5.21
CA ARG A 177 3.60 19.85 -4.49
C ARG A 177 3.33 20.22 -3.04
N VAL A 178 3.56 19.27 -2.14
CA VAL A 178 3.54 19.51 -0.70
C VAL A 178 4.97 19.84 -0.27
N THR A 179 5.16 21.00 0.36
CA THR A 179 6.45 21.40 0.92
C THR A 179 6.41 21.28 2.44
N LEU A 180 7.23 20.41 2.99
CA LEU A 180 7.46 20.27 4.42
C LEU A 180 8.75 20.99 4.82
N PHE A 181 8.80 21.49 6.05
CA PHE A 181 9.97 22.22 6.58
C PHE A 181 10.39 23.43 5.73
N ALA A 182 9.41 24.11 5.12
CA ALA A 182 9.62 25.26 4.25
C ALA A 182 10.47 26.36 4.92
N ASN A 183 11.29 27.05 4.12
CA ASN A 183 12.19 28.12 4.59
C ASN A 183 13.27 27.66 5.60
N THR A 184 13.59 26.36 5.62
CA THR A 184 14.69 25.80 6.41
C THR A 184 15.69 25.10 5.51
N LYS A 185 16.90 24.80 6.03
CA LYS A 185 17.87 23.97 5.30
C LYS A 185 17.35 22.56 5.01
N ASP A 186 16.32 22.10 5.71
CA ASP A 186 15.72 20.77 5.57
C ASP A 186 14.41 20.77 4.80
N GLU A 187 14.18 21.80 3.99
CA GLU A 187 13.04 21.84 3.08
C GLU A 187 12.95 20.54 2.27
N MET A 188 11.75 19.96 2.25
CA MET A 188 11.44 18.71 1.59
C MET A 188 10.20 18.91 0.73
N ILE A 189 10.32 18.61 -0.56
CA ILE A 189 9.23 18.73 -1.53
C ILE A 189 8.75 17.33 -1.89
N ILE A 190 7.46 17.09 -1.75
CA ILE A 190 6.77 15.82 -2.04
C ILE A 190 5.77 16.07 -3.17
N GLU A 191 5.89 15.33 -4.26
CA GLU A 191 5.04 15.39 -5.44
C GLU A 191 4.44 14.01 -5.71
N CYS A 192 3.15 13.95 -6.08
CA CYS A 192 2.46 12.68 -6.34
C CYS A 192 2.24 12.46 -7.85
N TYR A 193 2.59 11.28 -8.33
CA TYR A 193 2.36 10.85 -9.71
C TYR A 193 1.37 9.70 -9.79
N TYR A 194 0.65 9.58 -10.90
CA TYR A 194 -0.41 8.59 -11.05
C TYR A 194 0.16 7.18 -11.26
N ALA A 195 -0.24 6.20 -10.44
CA ALA A 195 0.29 4.83 -10.49
C ALA A 195 -0.56 3.84 -11.33
N GLY A 196 -1.83 4.14 -11.61
CA GLY A 196 -2.68 3.31 -12.46
C GLY A 196 -3.07 1.92 -11.93
N HIS A 197 -2.72 1.58 -10.69
CA HIS A 197 -2.99 0.25 -10.09
C HIS A 197 -4.44 0.08 -9.59
N VAL A 198 -4.85 0.99 -8.72
CA VAL A 198 -6.21 1.12 -8.17
C VAL A 198 -6.62 2.60 -8.14
N LEU A 199 -7.90 2.88 -7.88
CA LEU A 199 -8.40 4.24 -7.76
C LEU A 199 -7.60 5.04 -6.72
N GLY A 200 -6.98 6.14 -7.13
CA GLY A 200 -6.17 6.99 -6.26
C GLY A 200 -4.78 6.43 -5.93
N ALA A 201 -4.33 5.34 -6.55
CA ALA A 201 -2.96 4.88 -6.38
C ALA A 201 -1.96 5.93 -6.91
N VAL A 202 -0.97 6.27 -6.09
CA VAL A 202 0.06 7.26 -6.41
C VAL A 202 1.47 6.74 -6.15
N MET A 203 2.40 7.22 -6.97
CA MET A 203 3.83 7.16 -6.74
C MET A 203 4.27 8.46 -6.05
N PHE A 204 5.12 8.37 -5.04
CA PHE A 204 5.65 9.54 -4.34
C PHE A 204 7.05 9.88 -4.85
N TYR A 205 7.22 11.10 -5.35
CA TYR A 205 8.50 11.68 -5.66
C TYR A 205 8.88 12.70 -4.59
N ILE A 206 10.00 12.46 -3.90
CA ILE A 206 10.44 13.28 -2.78
C ILE A 206 11.84 13.80 -3.06
N ARG A 207 12.07 15.09 -2.80
CA ARG A 207 13.38 15.70 -2.97
C ARG A 207 13.71 16.72 -1.89
N MET A 208 14.99 16.85 -1.58
CA MET A 208 15.51 17.91 -0.72
C MET A 208 16.38 18.88 -1.55
N PRO A 209 15.87 20.06 -1.94
CA PRO A 209 16.54 20.96 -2.89
C PRO A 209 17.90 21.49 -2.38
N HIS A 210 18.09 21.62 -1.07
CA HIS A 210 19.33 22.16 -0.48
C HIS A 210 20.46 21.14 -0.33
N TYR A 211 20.25 19.88 -0.72
CA TYR A 211 21.24 18.81 -0.63
C TYR A 211 21.43 18.14 -2.00
N ASP A 212 22.03 18.88 -2.94
CA ASP A 212 22.27 18.45 -4.33
C ASP A 212 21.01 17.90 -5.03
N ASN A 213 19.85 18.44 -4.64
CA ASN A 213 18.53 18.00 -5.07
C ASN A 213 18.36 16.48 -4.96
N VAL A 214 18.87 15.86 -3.88
CA VAL A 214 18.74 14.42 -3.65
C VAL A 214 17.27 14.02 -3.73
N SER A 215 16.96 12.98 -4.50
CA SER A 215 15.58 12.59 -4.76
C SER A 215 15.32 11.09 -4.79
N VAL A 216 14.10 10.72 -4.37
CA VAL A 216 13.60 9.35 -4.31
C VAL A 216 12.25 9.29 -5.02
N LEU A 217 12.06 8.28 -5.88
CA LEU A 217 10.75 7.90 -6.41
C LEU A 217 10.35 6.56 -5.79
N TYR A 218 9.26 6.54 -5.02
CA TYR A 218 8.62 5.32 -4.53
C TYR A 218 7.36 5.03 -5.33
N THR A 219 7.29 3.87 -5.99
CA THR A 219 6.16 3.58 -6.89
C THR A 219 4.93 3.04 -6.17
N GLY A 220 5.11 2.39 -5.02
CA GLY A 220 4.13 1.40 -4.55
C GLY A 220 3.85 0.38 -5.65
N ASP A 221 2.62 -0.12 -5.69
CA ASP A 221 2.12 -0.92 -6.80
C ASP A 221 1.69 -0.02 -7.96
N TYR A 222 2.06 -0.38 -9.19
CA TYR A 222 1.75 0.40 -10.37
C TYR A 222 1.42 -0.47 -11.58
N ASN A 223 0.70 0.11 -12.53
CA ASN A 223 0.36 -0.57 -13.77
C ASN A 223 0.68 0.31 -14.98
N MET A 224 1.61 -0.14 -15.82
CA MET A 224 1.99 0.55 -17.05
C MET A 224 0.99 0.33 -18.20
N THR A 225 0.02 -0.57 -18.04
CA THR A 225 -1.01 -0.84 -19.05
C THR A 225 -2.33 -0.24 -18.61
N SER A 226 -2.91 0.64 -19.44
CA SER A 226 -4.25 1.17 -19.17
C SER A 226 -5.28 0.06 -19.08
N ASP A 227 -6.15 0.24 -18.12
CA ASP A 227 -7.29 -0.59 -17.78
C ASP A 227 -8.57 0.03 -18.39
N ARG A 228 -9.76 -0.52 -18.11
CA ARG A 228 -11.02 0.08 -18.62
C ARG A 228 -11.44 1.27 -17.76
N HIS A 229 -11.31 1.15 -16.44
CA HIS A 229 -11.60 2.21 -15.48
C HIS A 229 -10.39 3.07 -15.07
N LEU A 230 -9.15 2.66 -15.36
CA LEU A 230 -7.92 3.36 -14.95
C LEU A 230 -6.96 3.55 -16.12
N GLY A 231 -6.20 4.65 -16.10
CA GLY A 231 -5.09 4.87 -17.04
C GLY A 231 -3.84 4.10 -16.64
N SER A 232 -2.81 4.15 -17.49
CA SER A 232 -1.47 3.68 -17.13
C SER A 232 -0.76 4.64 -16.16
N ALA A 233 0.18 4.11 -15.38
CA ALA A 233 1.10 4.89 -14.58
C ALA A 233 1.79 5.98 -15.42
N LYS A 234 2.01 7.15 -14.82
CA LYS A 234 2.53 8.32 -15.55
C LYS A 234 3.45 9.15 -14.68
N VAL A 235 4.69 9.35 -15.14
CA VAL A 235 5.67 10.28 -14.58
C VAL A 235 6.14 11.25 -15.68
N PRO A 236 6.67 12.45 -15.35
CA PRO A 236 7.29 13.32 -16.32
C PRO A 236 8.43 12.62 -17.08
N SER A 237 8.52 12.82 -18.40
CA SER A 237 9.51 12.13 -19.25
C SER A 237 10.96 12.51 -18.95
N ASN A 238 11.16 13.69 -18.37
CA ASN A 238 12.45 14.20 -17.94
C ASN A 238 12.72 13.99 -16.43
N LEU A 239 11.87 13.21 -15.74
CA LEU A 239 12.06 12.94 -14.32
C LEU A 239 13.35 12.15 -14.11
N GLN A 240 14.22 12.67 -13.25
CA GLN A 240 15.42 11.97 -12.77
C GLN A 240 15.29 11.78 -11.27
N CYS A 241 15.63 10.58 -10.80
CA CYS A 241 15.70 10.27 -9.38
C CYS A 241 17.03 9.61 -9.04
N ASP A 242 17.53 9.87 -7.84
CA ASP A 242 18.76 9.24 -7.34
C ASP A 242 18.50 7.84 -6.80
N LEU A 243 17.28 7.58 -6.36
CA LEU A 243 16.81 6.27 -5.93
C LEU A 243 15.39 6.02 -6.46
N LEU A 244 15.23 4.93 -7.19
CA LEU A 244 13.93 4.34 -7.53
C LEU A 244 13.67 3.15 -6.61
N ILE A 245 12.56 3.18 -5.89
CA ILE A 245 12.06 2.05 -5.10
C ILE A 245 10.78 1.58 -5.79
N THR A 246 10.81 0.35 -6.31
CA THR A 246 9.72 -0.20 -7.12
C THR A 246 9.35 -1.61 -6.72
N GLU A 247 8.09 -1.99 -6.97
CA GLU A 247 7.62 -3.35 -6.75
C GLU A 247 8.27 -4.35 -7.72
N SER A 248 8.27 -5.63 -7.33
CA SER A 248 8.79 -6.72 -8.14
C SER A 248 7.81 -7.90 -8.25
N THR A 249 6.50 -7.65 -8.07
CA THR A 249 5.46 -8.68 -7.96
C THR A 249 5.46 -9.68 -9.12
N TYR A 250 5.72 -9.19 -10.33
CA TYR A 250 5.76 -9.99 -11.56
C TYR A 250 7.10 -9.89 -12.31
N ALA A 251 8.20 -9.58 -11.62
CA ALA A 251 9.50 -9.27 -12.25
C ALA A 251 9.99 -10.33 -13.27
N THR A 252 9.66 -11.60 -13.06
CA THR A 252 10.05 -12.72 -13.95
C THR A 252 8.90 -13.25 -14.82
N MET A 253 7.70 -12.68 -14.72
CA MET A 253 6.51 -13.15 -15.42
C MET A 253 6.17 -12.28 -16.62
N ILE A 254 6.12 -12.89 -17.80
CA ILE A 254 5.59 -12.25 -19.00
C ILE A 254 4.07 -12.42 -19.00
N ARG A 255 3.33 -11.31 -18.96
CA ARG A 255 1.86 -11.32 -18.97
C ARG A 255 1.35 -11.34 -20.40
N GLU A 256 0.37 -12.20 -20.65
CA GLU A 256 -0.39 -12.16 -21.91
C GLU A 256 -1.13 -10.82 -22.07
N SER A 257 -1.39 -10.47 -23.34
CA SER A 257 -2.16 -9.28 -23.67
C SER A 257 -3.53 -9.30 -22.96
N ARG A 258 -4.01 -8.11 -22.57
CA ARG A 258 -5.30 -7.96 -21.90
C ARG A 258 -6.43 -8.59 -22.71
N GLN A 259 -6.42 -8.39 -24.03
CA GLN A 259 -7.43 -8.91 -24.95
C GLN A 259 -7.52 -10.45 -24.92
N VAL A 260 -6.38 -11.14 -24.90
CA VAL A 260 -6.35 -12.61 -24.83
C VAL A 260 -6.90 -13.10 -23.48
N ARG A 261 -6.47 -12.48 -22.37
CA ARG A 261 -6.95 -12.85 -21.03
C ARG A 261 -8.45 -12.61 -20.87
N GLU A 262 -8.96 -11.47 -21.32
CA GLU A 262 -10.39 -11.15 -21.31
C GLU A 262 -11.19 -12.17 -22.14
N ARG A 263 -10.75 -12.45 -23.37
CA ARG A 263 -11.39 -13.46 -24.23
C ARG A 263 -11.42 -14.83 -23.56
N ASN A 264 -10.30 -15.28 -23.01
CA ASN A 264 -10.19 -16.60 -22.37
C ASN A 264 -11.11 -16.69 -21.15
N LEU A 265 -11.17 -15.65 -20.32
CA LEU A 265 -12.08 -15.59 -19.18
C LEU A 265 -13.54 -15.67 -19.62
N LEU A 266 -13.95 -14.80 -20.56
CA LEU A 266 -15.33 -14.72 -21.05
C LEU A 266 -15.78 -16.02 -21.74
N THR A 267 -14.89 -16.67 -22.49
CA THR A 267 -15.15 -17.97 -23.13
C THR A 267 -15.47 -19.03 -22.08
N LYS A 268 -14.63 -19.16 -21.04
CA LYS A 268 -14.86 -20.12 -19.95
C LYS A 268 -16.14 -19.85 -19.17
N ILE A 269 -16.44 -18.57 -18.92
CA ILE A 269 -17.69 -18.17 -18.26
C ILE A 269 -18.89 -18.56 -19.11
N TYR A 270 -18.85 -18.25 -20.40
CA TYR A 270 -19.93 -18.58 -21.33
C TYR A 270 -20.17 -20.10 -21.42
N GLU A 271 -19.12 -20.89 -21.60
CA GLU A 271 -19.21 -22.36 -21.65
C GLU A 271 -19.81 -22.92 -20.36
N CYS A 272 -19.36 -22.43 -19.20
CA CYS A 272 -19.86 -22.89 -17.91
C CYS A 272 -21.36 -22.58 -17.75
N VAL A 273 -21.78 -21.36 -18.03
CA VAL A 273 -23.15 -20.91 -17.73
C VAL A 273 -24.15 -21.34 -18.79
N ILE A 274 -23.78 -21.28 -20.07
CA ILE A 274 -24.69 -21.55 -21.18
C ILE A 274 -24.66 -23.02 -21.59
N SER A 275 -23.47 -23.59 -21.82
CA SER A 275 -23.37 -24.98 -22.28
C SER A 275 -23.61 -25.96 -21.14
N ASN A 276 -23.03 -25.70 -19.96
CA ASN A 276 -23.06 -26.64 -18.84
C ASN A 276 -24.13 -26.32 -17.78
N LYS A 277 -24.84 -25.18 -17.91
CA LYS A 277 -25.82 -24.70 -16.91
C LYS A 277 -25.25 -24.63 -15.48
N GLY A 278 -23.95 -24.36 -15.37
CA GLY A 278 -23.21 -24.27 -14.13
C GLY A 278 -23.25 -22.87 -13.52
N LYS A 279 -22.59 -22.73 -12.37
CA LYS A 279 -22.38 -21.45 -11.69
C LYS A 279 -20.89 -21.11 -11.72
N VAL A 280 -20.58 -19.83 -11.95
CA VAL A 280 -19.21 -19.32 -11.89
C VAL A 280 -19.04 -18.53 -10.60
N LEU A 281 -18.00 -18.86 -9.83
CA LEU A 281 -17.57 -18.11 -8.66
C LEU A 281 -16.22 -17.45 -8.98
N ILE A 282 -16.13 -16.13 -8.85
CA ILE A 282 -14.88 -15.37 -9.07
C ILE A 282 -14.50 -14.67 -7.77
N PRO A 283 -13.53 -15.20 -6.99
CA PRO A 283 -13.08 -14.53 -5.79
C PRO A 283 -12.24 -13.31 -6.15
N VAL A 284 -12.68 -12.13 -5.72
CA VAL A 284 -11.96 -10.87 -5.89
C VAL A 284 -12.11 -10.00 -4.64
N PHE A 285 -11.15 -9.11 -4.42
CA PHE A 285 -11.30 -8.07 -3.41
C PHE A 285 -12.47 -7.14 -3.75
N ALA A 286 -13.14 -6.61 -2.73
CA ALA A 286 -14.31 -5.74 -2.88
C ALA A 286 -14.01 -4.47 -3.69
N LEU A 287 -12.76 -3.99 -3.68
CA LEU A 287 -12.32 -2.80 -4.40
C LEU A 287 -11.05 -3.07 -5.20
N GLY A 288 -10.95 -2.46 -6.38
CA GLY A 288 -9.85 -2.61 -7.34
C GLY A 288 -10.28 -3.43 -8.55
N ARG A 289 -9.93 -4.72 -8.58
CA ARG A 289 -10.17 -5.57 -9.76
C ARG A 289 -11.63 -5.98 -9.96
N ALA A 290 -12.46 -5.90 -8.92
CA ALA A 290 -13.89 -6.16 -9.04
C ALA A 290 -14.56 -5.20 -10.04
N GLN A 291 -14.25 -3.89 -9.97
CA GLN A 291 -14.78 -2.88 -10.87
C GLN A 291 -14.48 -3.18 -12.35
N GLU A 292 -13.27 -3.69 -12.63
CA GLU A 292 -12.91 -4.09 -13.99
C GLU A 292 -13.71 -5.28 -14.51
N LEU A 293 -13.90 -6.28 -13.66
CA LEU A 293 -14.70 -7.44 -14.00
C LEU A 293 -16.16 -7.06 -14.21
N MET A 294 -16.70 -6.15 -13.39
CA MET A 294 -18.06 -5.63 -13.55
C MET A 294 -18.24 -5.00 -14.93
N LEU A 295 -17.34 -4.09 -15.34
CA LEU A 295 -17.41 -3.43 -16.64
C LEU A 295 -17.24 -4.42 -17.80
N LEU A 296 -16.30 -5.36 -17.67
CA LEU A 296 -16.06 -6.38 -18.69
C LEU A 296 -17.28 -7.30 -18.88
N LEU A 297 -17.85 -7.77 -17.78
CA LEU A 297 -19.00 -8.66 -17.79
C LEU A 297 -20.26 -7.93 -18.26
N GLU A 298 -20.50 -6.70 -17.83
CA GLU A 298 -21.65 -5.91 -18.28
C GLU A 298 -21.61 -5.68 -19.80
N GLU A 299 -20.44 -5.29 -20.35
CA GLU A 299 -20.27 -5.11 -21.78
C GLU A 299 -20.51 -6.43 -22.55
N TYR A 300 -19.95 -7.53 -22.06
CA TYR A 300 -20.12 -8.84 -22.69
C TYR A 300 -21.57 -9.34 -22.60
N TRP A 301 -22.24 -9.17 -21.47
CA TRP A 301 -23.63 -9.58 -21.26
C TRP A 301 -24.58 -8.86 -22.21
N LYS A 302 -24.38 -7.55 -22.38
CA LYS A 302 -25.16 -6.74 -23.33
C LYS A 302 -24.94 -7.23 -24.77
N ARG A 303 -23.68 -7.46 -25.17
CA ARG A 303 -23.34 -7.94 -26.54
C ARG A 303 -23.89 -9.32 -26.85
N MET A 304 -23.87 -10.23 -25.88
CA MET A 304 -24.31 -11.62 -26.05
C MET A 304 -25.79 -11.85 -25.72
N ASN A 305 -26.53 -10.78 -25.36
CA ASN A 305 -27.94 -10.83 -24.98
C ASN A 305 -28.24 -11.82 -23.83
N LEU A 306 -27.39 -11.79 -22.78
CA LEU A 306 -27.45 -12.71 -21.65
C LEU A 306 -28.23 -12.13 -20.45
N SER A 307 -29.14 -11.19 -20.67
CA SER A 307 -29.90 -10.50 -19.60
C SER A 307 -30.74 -11.43 -18.71
N HIS A 308 -31.08 -12.62 -19.21
CA HIS A 308 -31.78 -13.66 -18.46
C HIS A 308 -30.88 -14.43 -17.47
N VAL A 309 -29.56 -14.28 -17.58
CA VAL A 309 -28.57 -14.87 -16.67
C VAL A 309 -28.13 -13.78 -15.67
N PRO A 310 -28.44 -13.93 -14.37
CA PRO A 310 -28.06 -12.92 -13.38
C PRO A 310 -26.55 -12.94 -13.13
N ILE A 311 -25.97 -11.75 -12.99
CA ILE A 311 -24.67 -11.55 -12.35
C ILE A 311 -24.92 -11.06 -10.93
N LEU A 312 -24.33 -11.73 -9.94
CA LEU A 312 -24.44 -11.39 -8.52
C LEU A 312 -23.05 -10.95 -8.02
N PHE A 313 -23.03 -9.89 -7.21
CA PHE A 313 -21.86 -9.36 -6.54
C PHE A 313 -22.06 -9.42 -5.03
#